data_AF-A0A4Q6FYD1-F1
#
_entry.id   AF-A0A4Q6FYD1-F1
#
_cell.length_a   1.000
_cell.length_b   1.000
_cell.length_c   1.000
_cell.angle_alpha   90.00
_cell.angle_beta   90.00
_cell.angle_gamma   90.00
#
_symmetry.space_group_name_H-M   'P 1'
#
loop_
_entity.id
_entity.type
_entity.pdbx_description
1 polymer ?
#
loop_
_entity_poly.entity_id
_entity_poly.type
_entity_poly.pdbx_seq_one_letter_code
_entity_poly.pdbx_strand_id
1 'polypeptide(L)'
;MNPAATASDRISTGNDGLDDILGGGLDANRMYLYEGRPGTGKTTLALEFLLEGARNGEKSLYITLSETQRELQLVASRHGWDLSGIEVFELVPPETTLDPGREITVLHPVEVELGETTKLILDRVAELDPT
;
A
#
# COMPACT_ATOMS: atom_id res chain seq x y z
N MET A 1 21.78 -0.85 32.03
CA MET A 1 22.49 -1.03 30.75
C MET A 1 21.50 -1.70 29.80
N ASN A 2 20.97 -0.94 28.85
CA ASN A 2 20.10 -1.48 27.80
C ASN A 2 21.03 -2.05 26.71
N PRO A 3 20.91 -3.32 26.31
CA PRO A 3 21.75 -3.82 25.24
C PRO A 3 21.40 -3.05 23.96
N ALA A 4 22.45 -2.73 23.21
CA ALA A 4 22.43 -1.86 22.05
C ALA A 4 21.28 -2.20 21.10
N ALA A 5 20.61 -1.15 20.61
CA ALA A 5 19.81 -1.23 19.38
C ALA A 5 20.70 -1.87 18.31
N THR A 6 20.37 -3.10 17.94
CA THR A 6 20.99 -3.81 16.83
C THR A 6 20.79 -2.97 15.56
N ALA A 7 21.80 -2.96 14.68
CA ALA A 7 21.89 -2.14 13.47
C ALA A 7 20.53 -1.92 12.80
N SER A 8 20.21 -0.67 12.46
CA SER A 8 18.95 -0.32 11.80
C SER A 8 18.88 -1.05 10.46
N ASP A 9 17.98 -2.03 10.33
CA ASP A 9 17.65 -2.62 9.04
C ASP A 9 16.93 -1.53 8.23
N ARG A 10 17.73 -0.80 7.45
CA ARG A 10 17.23 0.23 6.56
C ARG A 10 16.71 -0.46 5.30
N ILE A 11 15.47 -0.15 4.95
CA ILE A 11 14.77 -0.70 3.79
C ILE A 11 14.85 0.34 2.67
N SER A 12 15.39 -0.06 1.52
CA SER A 12 15.46 0.81 0.34
C SER A 12 14.06 1.23 -0.09
N THR A 13 13.91 2.47 -0.58
CA THR A 13 12.67 2.91 -1.22
C THR A 13 12.53 2.40 -2.66
N GLY A 14 13.51 1.66 -3.18
CA GLY A 14 13.64 1.33 -4.60
C GLY A 14 14.07 2.52 -5.47
N ASN A 15 14.42 3.65 -4.85
CA ASN A 15 14.80 4.89 -5.50
C ASN A 15 16.10 5.43 -4.88
N ASP A 16 17.22 5.22 -5.58
CA ASP A 16 18.56 5.58 -5.10
C ASP A 16 18.67 7.04 -4.64
N GLY A 17 18.00 7.96 -5.35
CA GLY A 17 18.03 9.39 -5.03
C GLY A 17 17.30 9.71 -3.73
N LEU A 18 16.16 9.04 -3.47
CA LEU A 18 15.44 9.20 -2.22
C LEU A 18 16.17 8.51 -1.07
N ASP A 19 16.75 7.34 -1.30
CA ASP A 19 17.55 6.62 -0.31
C ASP A 19 18.76 7.45 0.15
N ASP A 20 19.47 8.11 -0.77
CA ASP A 20 20.57 9.02 -0.43
C ASP A 20 20.10 10.18 0.47
N ILE A 21 18.97 10.81 0.13
CA ILE A 21 18.39 11.90 0.94
C ILE A 21 18.00 11.41 2.33
N LEU A 22 17.47 10.19 2.46
CA LEU A 22 17.02 9.63 3.71
C LEU A 22 18.15 9.04 4.56
N GLY A 23 19.35 8.84 3.99
CA GLY A 23 20.48 8.21 4.67
C GLY A 23 20.43 6.68 4.62
N GLY A 24 20.06 6.12 3.47
CA GLY A 24 20.00 4.68 3.20
C GLY A 24 18.59 4.07 3.21
N GLY A 25 17.55 4.88 3.02
CA GLY A 25 16.16 4.40 2.92
C GLY A 25 15.30 4.62 4.16
N LEU A 26 14.34 3.76 4.44
CA LEU A 26 13.39 3.84 5.55
C LEU A 26 13.80 2.91 6.70
N ASP A 27 13.36 3.19 7.93
CA ASP A 27 13.52 2.24 9.03
C ASP A 27 12.44 1.13 8.91
N ALA A 28 12.85 -0.13 9.05
CA ALA A 28 11.90 -1.25 9.10
C ALA A 28 10.87 -1.12 10.24
N ASN A 29 9.73 -1.83 10.10
CA ASN A 29 8.67 -1.91 11.10
C ASN A 29 8.06 -0.55 11.49
N ARG A 30 7.89 0.35 10.50
CA ARG A 30 7.26 1.66 10.68
C ARG A 30 6.21 1.92 9.61
N MET A 31 5.25 2.79 9.97
CA MET A 31 4.28 3.34 9.03
C MET A 31 4.80 4.67 8.49
N TYR A 32 4.76 4.81 7.17
CA TYR A 32 5.14 6.03 6.47
C TYR A 32 3.95 6.61 5.70
N LEU A 33 3.83 7.93 5.70
CA LEU A 33 2.84 8.66 4.93
C LEU A 33 3.56 9.49 3.87
N TYR A 34 3.20 9.28 2.60
CA TYR A 34 3.70 10.08 1.49
C TYR A 34 2.59 11.01 0.97
N GLU A 35 2.74 12.31 1.22
CA GLU A 35 1.77 13.34 0.85
C GLU A 35 2.27 14.20 -0.33
N GLY A 36 1.37 14.53 -1.25
CA GLY A 36 1.68 15.40 -2.37
C GLY A 36 0.48 15.65 -3.27
N ARG A 37 0.56 16.71 -4.08
CA ARG A 37 -0.48 17.06 -5.06
C ARG A 37 -0.69 15.95 -6.11
N PRO A 38 -1.82 15.90 -6.82
CA PRO A 38 -1.98 15.01 -7.96
C PRO A 38 -0.82 15.19 -8.97
N GLY A 39 -0.30 14.08 -9.50
CA GLY A 39 0.81 14.11 -10.46
C GLY A 39 2.23 14.22 -9.86
N THR A 40 2.39 14.30 -8.54
CA THR A 40 3.74 14.36 -7.91
C THR A 40 4.47 13.01 -7.81
N GLY A 41 3.95 11.95 -8.43
CA GLY A 41 4.60 10.63 -8.44
C GLY A 41 4.37 9.74 -7.22
N LYS A 42 3.29 9.96 -6.44
CA LYS A 42 2.97 9.13 -5.26
C LYS A 42 2.82 7.64 -5.61
N THR A 43 2.00 7.34 -6.60
CA THR A 43 1.81 5.97 -7.11
C THR A 43 3.13 5.39 -7.62
N THR A 44 3.93 6.19 -8.33
CA THR A 44 5.25 5.77 -8.84
C THR A 44 6.17 5.35 -7.70
N LEU A 45 6.33 6.18 -6.66
CA LEU A 45 7.19 5.85 -5.51
C LEU A 45 6.66 4.66 -4.70
N ALA A 46 5.34 4.54 -4.54
CA ALA A 46 4.74 3.39 -3.87
C ALA A 46 5.01 2.09 -4.65
N LEU A 47 4.94 2.13 -5.97
CA LEU A 47 5.29 0.97 -6.81
C LEU A 47 6.79 0.67 -6.77
N GLU A 48 7.68 1.68 -6.81
CA GLU A 48 9.13 1.47 -6.67
C GLU A 48 9.48 0.75 -5.37
N PHE A 49 8.85 1.15 -4.26
CA PHE A 49 9.02 0.50 -2.96
C PHE A 49 8.58 -0.96 -2.98
N LEU A 50 7.38 -1.26 -3.48
CA LEU A 50 6.89 -2.64 -3.56
C LEU A 50 7.66 -3.51 -4.55
N LEU A 51 8.13 -2.92 -5.65
CA LEU A 51 8.99 -3.60 -6.63
C LEU A 51 10.33 -3.97 -6.01
N GLU A 52 10.89 -3.11 -5.16
CA GLU A 52 12.11 -3.40 -4.44
C GLU A 52 11.91 -4.55 -3.44
N GLY A 53 10.82 -4.53 -2.66
CA GLY A 53 10.45 -5.67 -1.82
C GLY A 53 10.30 -6.97 -2.62
N ALA A 54 9.57 -6.92 -3.75
CA ALA A 54 9.39 -8.08 -4.62
C ALA A 54 10.73 -8.61 -5.20
N ARG A 55 11.68 -7.74 -5.54
CA ARG A 55 13.05 -8.13 -5.97
C ARG A 55 13.82 -8.85 -4.86
N ASN A 56 13.58 -8.45 -3.61
CA ASN A 56 14.16 -9.07 -2.42
C ASN A 56 13.41 -10.34 -1.97
N GLY A 57 12.36 -10.74 -2.70
CA GLY A 57 11.57 -11.93 -2.43
C GLY A 57 10.46 -11.73 -1.38
N GLU A 58 10.14 -10.49 -1.04
CA GLU A 58 9.08 -10.13 -0.11
C GLU A 58 7.70 -10.24 -0.78
N LYS A 59 6.70 -10.56 0.03
CA LYS A 59 5.31 -10.61 -0.41
C LYS A 59 4.67 -9.23 -0.23
N SER A 60 4.39 -8.56 -1.34
CA SER A 60 3.88 -7.19 -1.34
C SER A 60 2.38 -7.09 -1.61
N LEU A 61 1.70 -6.16 -0.94
CA LEU A 61 0.28 -5.85 -1.13
C LEU A 61 0.10 -4.36 -1.46
N TYR A 62 -0.51 -4.07 -2.60
CA TYR A 62 -0.98 -2.74 -2.95
C TYR A 62 -2.50 -2.67 -2.81
N ILE A 63 -2.98 -1.89 -1.85
CA ILE A 63 -4.41 -1.62 -1.66
C ILE A 63 -4.75 -0.27 -2.29
N THR A 64 -5.76 -0.24 -3.16
CA THR A 64 -6.15 0.94 -3.91
C THR A 64 -7.65 1.20 -3.83
N LEU A 65 -8.04 2.46 -3.69
CA LEU A 65 -9.44 2.92 -3.70
C LEU A 65 -9.82 3.68 -4.98
N SER A 66 -8.85 3.99 -5.84
CA SER A 66 -9.06 4.95 -6.94
C SER A 66 -8.48 4.51 -8.28
N GLU A 67 -7.46 3.64 -8.26
CA GLU A 67 -6.80 3.12 -9.46
C GLU A 67 -7.10 1.64 -9.57
N THR A 68 -7.46 1.18 -10.77
CA THR A 68 -7.66 -0.24 -11.08
C THR A 68 -6.32 -0.95 -11.30
N GLN A 69 -6.28 -2.27 -11.16
CA GLN A 69 -5.12 -3.10 -11.46
C GLN A 69 -4.65 -2.89 -12.91
N ARG A 70 -5.58 -2.68 -13.84
CA ARG A 70 -5.26 -2.40 -15.25
C ARG A 70 -4.53 -1.06 -15.40
N GLU A 71 -4.95 -0.03 -14.67
CA GLU A 71 -4.28 1.29 -14.69
C GLU A 71 -2.88 1.20 -14.08
N LEU A 72 -2.73 0.49 -12.96
CA LEU A 72 -1.42 0.27 -12.34
C LEU A 72 -0.47 -0.52 -13.26
N GLN A 73 -0.96 -1.54 -13.97
CA GLN A 73 -0.17 -2.26 -14.99
C GLN A 73 0.23 -1.34 -16.15
N LEU A 74 -0.65 -0.43 -16.57
CA LEU A 74 -0.32 0.56 -17.60
C LEU A 74 0.77 1.53 -17.11
N VAL A 75 0.72 1.96 -15.85
CA VAL A 75 1.79 2.78 -15.25
C VAL A 75 3.10 2.00 -15.23
N ALA A 76 3.10 0.78 -14.69
CA ALA A 76 4.28 -0.07 -14.59
C ALA A 76 4.93 -0.32 -15.96
N SER A 77 4.14 -0.69 -16.98
CA SER A 77 4.66 -0.94 -18.33
C SER A 77 5.31 0.29 -18.98
N ARG A 78 4.82 1.51 -18.68
CA ARG A 78 5.45 2.75 -19.17
C ARG A 78 6.82 3.01 -18.55
N HIS A 79 7.05 2.49 -17.36
CA HIS A 79 8.36 2.52 -16.69
C HIS A 79 9.22 1.28 -16.99
N GLY A 80 8.71 0.33 -17.79
CA GLY A 80 9.39 -0.94 -18.06
C GLY A 80 9.38 -1.90 -16.86
N TRP A 81 8.47 -1.71 -15.91
CA TRP A 81 8.33 -2.55 -14.74
C TRP A 81 7.35 -3.71 -14.97
N ASP A 82 7.63 -4.82 -14.29
CA ASP A 82 6.72 -5.95 -14.13
C ASP A 82 6.24 -5.98 -12.68
N LEU A 83 4.92 -6.04 -12.48
CA LEU A 83 4.31 -6.08 -11.15
C LEU A 83 4.23 -7.51 -10.59
N SER A 84 4.92 -8.48 -11.20
CA SER A 84 5.06 -9.83 -10.66
C SER A 84 5.54 -9.80 -9.20
N GLY A 85 4.85 -10.50 -8.30
CA GLY A 85 5.16 -10.51 -6.87
C GLY A 85 4.44 -9.42 -6.04
N ILE A 86 3.71 -8.52 -6.69
CA ILE A 86 2.86 -7.52 -6.04
C ILE A 86 1.40 -7.92 -6.21
N GLU A 87 0.74 -8.21 -5.10
CA GLU A 87 -0.71 -8.42 -5.08
C GLU A 87 -1.42 -7.08 -5.10
N VAL A 88 -2.38 -6.89 -6.01
CA VAL A 88 -3.20 -5.67 -6.08
C VAL A 88 -4.59 -5.98 -5.58
N PHE A 89 -5.03 -5.25 -4.56
CA PHE A 89 -6.39 -5.33 -4.03
C PHE A 89 -7.13 -4.02 -4.31
N GLU A 90 -8.06 -4.07 -5.26
CA GLU A 90 -9.01 -3.00 -5.53
C GLU A 90 -10.09 -3.00 -4.45
N LEU A 91 -9.97 -2.07 -3.52
CA LEU A 91 -10.94 -1.88 -2.46
C LEU A 91 -12.13 -1.11 -3.03
N VAL A 92 -13.25 -1.81 -3.16
CA VAL A 92 -14.54 -1.21 -3.51
C VAL A 92 -15.27 -0.89 -2.20
N PRO A 93 -15.43 0.40 -1.84
CA PRO A 93 -16.13 0.77 -0.62
C PRO A 93 -17.57 0.24 -0.65
N PRO A 94 -18.08 -0.25 0.49
CA PRO A 94 -19.43 -0.79 0.53
C PRO A 94 -20.50 0.23 0.09
N GLU A 95 -20.28 1.54 0.25
CA GLU A 95 -21.20 2.58 -0.24
C GLU A 95 -21.38 2.57 -1.77
N THR A 96 -20.33 2.20 -2.49
CA THR A 96 -20.37 2.12 -3.97
C THR A 96 -21.04 0.83 -4.47
N THR A 97 -21.33 -0.09 -3.56
CA THR A 97 -22.03 -1.35 -3.88
C THR A 97 -23.53 -1.15 -3.63
N LEU A 98 -24.33 -1.14 -4.70
CA LEU A 98 -25.79 -1.06 -4.62
C LEU A 98 -26.35 -2.39 -4.07
N ASP A 99 -26.32 -2.57 -2.75
CA ASP A 99 -26.99 -3.69 -2.09
C ASP A 99 -28.44 -3.30 -1.73
N PRO A 100 -29.45 -3.84 -2.42
CA PRO A 100 -30.86 -3.54 -2.16
C PRO A 100 -31.37 -4.06 -0.80
N GLY A 101 -30.59 -4.85 -0.05
CA GLY A 101 -30.95 -5.37 1.27
C GLY A 101 -30.45 -4.56 2.47
N ARG A 102 -29.76 -3.44 2.25
CA ARG A 102 -29.07 -2.70 3.32
C ARG A 102 -30.02 -1.77 4.10
N GLU A 103 -30.67 -2.29 5.12
CA GLU A 103 -31.36 -1.48 6.14
C GLU A 103 -30.32 -0.89 7.13
N ILE A 104 -29.78 0.29 6.84
CA ILE A 104 -28.92 1.02 7.78
C ILE A 104 -29.81 1.69 8.84
N THR A 105 -29.82 1.14 10.06
CA THR A 105 -30.58 1.67 11.21
C THR A 105 -29.70 2.55 12.11
N VAL A 106 -30.19 3.76 12.40
CA VAL A 106 -29.87 4.70 13.52
C VAL A 106 -28.41 5.15 13.73
N LEU A 107 -27.40 4.52 13.13
CA LEU A 107 -26.02 5.01 13.15
C LEU A 107 -25.76 5.98 12.00
N HIS A 108 -24.84 6.94 12.22
CA HIS A 108 -24.35 7.78 11.12
C HIS A 108 -23.62 6.87 10.12
N PRO A 109 -24.01 6.85 8.83
CA PRO A 109 -23.49 5.91 7.83
C PRO A 109 -21.95 5.80 7.80
N VAL A 110 -21.28 6.94 7.97
CA VAL A 110 -19.81 7.08 7.93
C VAL A 110 -19.09 6.20 8.97
N GLU A 111 -19.63 5.99 10.17
CA GLU A 111 -18.96 5.19 11.20
C GLU A 111 -19.02 3.69 10.90
N VAL A 112 -20.11 3.23 10.29
CA VAL A 112 -20.28 1.83 9.87
C VAL A 112 -19.40 1.55 8.65
N GLU A 113 -19.39 2.47 7.69
CA GLU A 113 -18.63 2.42 6.44
C GLU A 113 -17.11 2.35 6.67
N LEU A 114 -16.59 3.19 7.58
CA LEU A 114 -15.18 3.17 7.99
C LEU A 114 -14.80 1.83 8.62
N GLY A 115 -15.68 1.26 9.44
CA GLY A 115 -15.47 -0.04 10.08
C GLY A 115 -15.40 -1.17 9.07
N GLU A 116 -16.29 -1.17 8.07
CA GLU A 116 -16.32 -2.19 7.01
C GLU A 116 -15.12 -2.09 6.07
N THR A 117 -14.75 -0.88 5.64
CA THR A 117 -13.58 -0.63 4.80
C THR A 117 -12.29 -1.08 5.50
N THR A 118 -12.12 -0.71 6.76
CA THR A 118 -10.98 -1.14 7.59
C THR A 118 -10.96 -2.67 7.71
N LYS A 119 -12.11 -3.29 7.95
CA LYS A 119 -12.22 -4.74 8.05
C LYS A 119 -11.80 -5.44 6.76
N LEU A 120 -12.26 -4.97 5.59
CA LEU A 120 -11.86 -5.53 4.29
C LEU A 120 -10.34 -5.46 4.08
N ILE A 121 -9.71 -4.35 4.47
CA ILE A 121 -8.25 -4.20 4.43
C ILE A 121 -7.58 -5.21 5.35
N LEU A 122 -8.02 -5.29 6.62
CA LEU A 122 -7.43 -6.20 7.61
C LEU A 122 -7.60 -7.68 7.21
N ASP A 123 -8.76 -8.05 6.68
CA ASP A 123 -9.05 -9.40 6.21
C ASP A 123 -8.12 -9.76 5.04
N ARG A 124 -7.91 -8.83 4.08
CA ARG A 124 -6.99 -9.04 2.96
C ARG A 124 -5.54 -9.15 3.42
N VAL A 125 -5.11 -8.31 4.35
CA VAL A 125 -3.76 -8.37 4.94
C VAL A 125 -3.56 -9.70 5.65
N ALA A 126 -4.53 -10.18 6.42
CA ALA A 126 -4.45 -11.46 7.14
C ALA A 126 -4.44 -12.68 6.19
N GLU A 127 -5.18 -12.62 5.07
CA GLU A 127 -5.18 -13.68 4.05
C GLU A 127 -3.85 -13.73 3.28
N LEU A 128 -3.31 -12.57 2.93
CA LEU A 128 -2.10 -12.49 2.15
C LEU A 128 -0.84 -12.65 3.01
N ASP A 129 -0.83 -12.20 4.26
CA ASP A 129 0.36 -12.19 5.12
C ASP A 129 1.59 -11.55 4.42
N PRO A 130 1.50 -10.26 4.00
CA PRO A 130 2.62 -9.57 3.38
C PRO A 130 3.76 -9.35 4.38
N THR A 131 5.00 -9.34 3.88
CA THR A 131 6.23 -9.37 4.69
C THR A 131 7.04 -8.10 4.56
#